data_AF-A0A852PI43-F1
#
_entry.id   AF-A0A852PI43-F1
#
_cell.length_a   1.000
_cell.length_b   1.000
_cell.length_c   1.000
_cell.angle_alpha   90.00
_cell.angle_beta   90.00
_cell.angle_gamma   90.00
#
_symmetry.space_group_name_H-M   'P 1'
#
loop_
_entity.id
_entity.type
_entity.pdbx_description
1 polymer ?
#
loop_
_entity_poly.entity_id
_entity_poly.type
_entity_poly.pdbx_seq_one_letter_code
_entity_poly.pdbx_strand_id
1 'polypeptide(L)'
;HFAWLVEKSRMKHKVMPPAVTGAPESDRTFHAQQNSDEFYPMFLTGLWTAGCFFNQELSSFLGVLYILARCKYFHGYVQSVKGR
;
A
#
# COMPACT_ATOMS: atom_id res chain seq x y z
N HIS A 1 -2.12 -7.15 4.89
CA HIS A 1 -1.82 -6.08 5.87
C HIS A 1 -2.63 -4.79 5.61
N PHE A 2 -2.60 -4.22 4.41
CA PHE A 2 -3.35 -2.98 4.08
C PHE A 2 -4.88 -3.12 4.11
N ALA A 3 -5.43 -4.26 3.67
CA ALA A 3 -6.88 -4.53 3.72
C ALA A 3 -7.46 -4.44 5.15
N TRP A 4 -6.70 -4.85 6.16
CA TRP A 4 -7.14 -4.77 7.57
C TRP A 4 -7.22 -3.32 8.08
N LEU A 5 -6.34 -2.43 7.59
CA LEU A 5 -6.36 -1.01 7.94
C LEU A 5 -7.55 -0.29 7.31
N VAL A 6 -7.92 -0.68 6.08
CA VAL A 6 -9.14 -0.20 5.41
C VAL A 6 -10.38 -0.64 6.22
N GLU A 7 -10.47 -1.92 6.60
CA GLU A 7 -11.61 -2.44 7.38
C GLU A 7 -11.72 -1.76 8.75
N LYS A 8 -10.60 -1.53 9.43
CA LYS A 8 -10.56 -0.80 10.71
C LYS A 8 -11.02 0.66 10.56
N SER A 9 -10.66 1.32 9.45
CA SER A 9 -11.10 2.69 9.16
C SER A 9 -12.60 2.75 8.83
N ARG A 10 -13.12 1.76 8.09
CA ARG A 10 -14.56 1.60 7.78
C ARG A 10 -15.39 1.40 9.05
N MET A 11 -14.93 0.53 9.95
CA MET A 11 -15.60 0.30 11.24
C MET A 11 -15.62 1.55 12.12
N LYS A 12 -14.53 2.34 12.11
CA LYS A 12 -14.44 3.60 12.87
C LYS A 12 -15.38 4.69 12.33
N HIS A 13 -15.57 4.75 11.02
CA HIS A 13 -16.41 5.76 10.35
C HIS A 13 -17.80 5.24 9.98
N LYS A 14 -18.17 4.02 10.39
CA LYS A 14 -19.46 3.35 10.09
C LYS A 14 -19.82 3.33 8.61
N VAL A 15 -18.83 3.22 7.73
CA VAL A 15 -19.03 3.14 6.28
C VAL A 15 -19.35 1.68 5.92
N MET A 16 -20.63 1.36 5.78
CA MET A 16 -21.08 0.02 5.40
C MET A 16 -20.85 -0.23 3.89
N PRO A 17 -20.38 -1.42 3.48
CA PRO A 17 -20.37 -1.81 2.06
C PRO A 17 -21.79 -1.72 1.46
N PRO A 18 -22.00 -1.28 0.20
CA PRO A 18 -21.03 -1.04 -0.88
C PRO A 18 -20.52 0.41 -0.98
N ALA A 19 -20.80 1.27 0.00
CA ALA A 19 -20.36 2.65 -0.04
C ALA A 19 -18.81 2.73 0.03
N VAL A 20 -18.22 3.32 -1.01
CA VAL A 20 -16.79 3.66 -1.13
C VAL A 20 -16.52 5.12 -0.77
N THR A 21 -17.57 5.90 -0.50
CA THR A 21 -17.50 7.32 -0.18
C THR A 21 -18.02 7.52 1.24
N GLY A 22 -17.15 7.97 2.13
CA GLY A 22 -17.46 8.17 3.54
C GLY A 22 -16.69 9.35 4.14
N ALA A 23 -16.07 9.14 5.29
CA ALA A 23 -15.20 10.18 5.87
C ALA A 23 -13.93 10.34 5.01
N PRO A 24 -13.39 11.56 4.87
CA PRO A 24 -12.20 11.80 4.06
C PRO A 24 -10.98 10.94 4.47
N GLU A 25 -10.92 10.45 5.71
CA GLU A 25 -9.90 9.50 6.15
C GLU A 25 -10.10 8.08 5.58
N SER A 26 -11.34 7.59 5.45
CA SER A 26 -11.63 6.26 4.90
C SER A 26 -11.38 6.20 3.40
N ASP A 27 -11.80 7.22 2.66
CA ASP A 27 -11.61 7.28 1.20
C ASP A 27 -10.12 7.35 0.86
N ARG A 28 -9.34 8.14 1.62
CA ARG A 28 -7.88 8.21 1.44
C ARG A 28 -7.19 6.88 1.73
N THR A 29 -7.60 6.17 2.78
CA THR A 29 -7.04 4.85 3.11
C THR A 29 -7.36 3.84 2.01
N PHE A 30 -8.57 3.91 1.45
CA PHE A 30 -9.00 3.09 0.32
C PHE A 30 -8.20 3.40 -0.96
N HIS A 31 -8.05 4.68 -1.32
CA HIS A 31 -7.22 5.08 -2.47
C HIS A 31 -5.74 4.74 -2.30
N ALA A 32 -5.18 4.87 -1.10
CA ALA A 32 -3.80 4.45 -0.81
C ALA A 32 -3.63 2.92 -0.97
N GLN A 33 -4.67 2.15 -0.64
CA GLN A 33 -4.70 0.70 -0.82
C GLN A 33 -4.80 0.33 -2.31
N GLN A 34 -5.71 0.95 -3.08
CA GLN A 34 -5.79 0.76 -4.53
C GLN A 34 -4.49 1.11 -5.24
N ASN A 35 -3.86 2.25 -4.92
CA ASN A 35 -2.56 2.64 -5.46
C ASN A 35 -1.42 1.71 -5.02
N SER A 36 -1.59 0.95 -3.94
CA SER A 36 -0.61 -0.09 -3.57
C SER A 36 -0.80 -1.34 -4.43
N ASP A 37 -2.05 -1.74 -4.66
CA ASP A 37 -2.42 -2.90 -5.47
C ASP A 37 -2.12 -2.71 -6.96
N GLU A 38 -2.36 -1.54 -7.54
CA GLU A 38 -2.11 -1.29 -8.97
C GLU A 38 -0.63 -1.40 -9.35
N PHE A 39 0.27 -0.97 -8.46
CA PHE A 39 1.71 -1.01 -8.70
C PHE A 39 2.35 -2.35 -8.29
N TYR A 40 1.63 -3.21 -7.57
CA TYR A 40 2.15 -4.49 -7.09
C TYR A 40 2.51 -5.47 -8.21
N PRO A 41 1.69 -5.65 -9.27
CA PRO A 41 2.02 -6.53 -10.40
C PRO A 41 3.23 -6.04 -11.19
N MET A 42 3.35 -4.72 -11.40
CA MET A 42 4.50 -4.13 -12.09
C MET A 42 5.79 -4.37 -11.31
N PHE A 43 5.76 -4.16 -9.99
CA PHE A 43 6.88 -4.44 -9.12
C PHE A 43 7.26 -5.93 -9.15
N LEU A 44 6.29 -6.84 -9.02
CA LEU A 44 6.54 -8.27 -9.03
C LEU A 44 7.15 -8.75 -10.35
N THR A 45 6.67 -8.22 -11.48
CA THR A 45 7.19 -8.55 -12.81
C THR A 45 8.64 -8.07 -12.98
N GLY A 46 8.94 -6.85 -12.52
CA GLY A 46 10.31 -6.32 -12.52
C GLY A 46 11.26 -7.09 -11.60
N LEU A 47 10.80 -7.44 -10.40
CA LEU A 47 11.57 -8.23 -9.43
C LEU A 47 11.91 -9.62 -9.99
N TRP A 48 10.92 -10.29 -10.60
CA TRP A 48 11.08 -11.63 -11.14
C TRP A 48 12.03 -11.65 -12.34
N THR A 49 11.88 -10.70 -13.27
CA THR A 49 12.78 -10.56 -14.42
C THR A 49 14.21 -10.20 -13.98
N ALA A 50 14.39 -9.29 -13.04
CA ALA A 50 15.71 -8.98 -12.47
C ALA A 50 16.34 -10.16 -11.72
N GLY A 51 15.52 -10.96 -11.02
CA GLY A 51 15.97 -12.15 -10.30
C GLY A 51 16.40 -13.28 -11.23
N CYS A 52 15.65 -13.52 -12.31
CA CYS A 52 15.96 -14.59 -13.27
C CYS A 52 17.11 -14.25 -14.22
N PHE A 53 17.23 -12.98 -14.67
CA PHE A 53 18.15 -12.62 -15.75
C PHE A 53 19.39 -11.85 -15.31
N PHE A 54 19.40 -11.22 -14.14
CA PHE A 54 20.53 -10.38 -13.70
C PHE A 54 21.27 -10.98 -12.51
N ASN A 55 20.70 -10.90 -11.31
CA ASN A 55 21.32 -11.39 -10.10
C ASN A 55 20.26 -11.57 -9.01
N GLN A 56 20.12 -12.80 -8.51
CA GLN A 56 19.09 -13.17 -7.56
C GLN A 56 19.27 -12.49 -6.19
N GLU A 57 20.50 -12.30 -5.73
CA GLU A 57 20.77 -11.67 -4.43
C GLU A 57 20.46 -10.16 -4.46
N LEU A 58 20.93 -9.46 -5.50
CA LEU A 58 20.65 -8.03 -5.67
C LEU A 58 19.15 -7.77 -5.88
N SER A 59 18.48 -8.62 -6.67
CA SER A 59 17.03 -8.52 -6.88
C SER A 59 16.27 -8.69 -5.56
N SER A 60 16.62 -9.71 -4.76
CA SER A 60 16.01 -9.93 -3.44
C SER A 60 16.23 -8.74 -2.50
N PHE A 61 17.44 -8.19 -2.45
CA PHE A 61 17.76 -7.05 -1.59
C PHE A 61 16.99 -5.78 -1.98
N LEU A 62 16.92 -5.49 -3.29
CA LEU A 62 16.11 -4.38 -3.82
C LEU A 62 14.62 -4.59 -3.57
N GLY A 63 14.15 -5.84 -3.64
CA GLY A 63 12.76 -6.18 -3.35
C GLY A 63 12.38 -5.89 -1.90
N VAL A 64 13.24 -6.27 -0.95
CA VAL A 64 13.05 -5.95 0.47
C VAL A 64 13.08 -4.44 0.71
N LEU A 65 14.01 -3.73 0.08
CA LEU A 65 14.10 -2.27 0.18
C LEU A 65 12.82 -1.58 -0.33
N TYR A 66 12.26 -2.06 -1.43
CA TYR A 66 10.99 -1.56 -1.97
C TYR A 66 9.82 -1.77 -1.00
N ILE A 67 9.71 -2.95 -0.40
CA ILE A 67 8.65 -3.25 0.58
C ILE A 67 8.78 -2.31 1.79
N LEU A 68 9.99 -2.09 2.30
CA LEU A 68 10.24 -1.16 3.41
C LEU A 68 9.88 0.28 3.04
N ALA A 69 10.27 0.73 1.85
CA ALA A 69 9.92 2.06 1.35
C ALA A 69 8.40 2.24 1.26
N ARG A 70 7.67 1.24 0.76
CA ARG A 70 6.19 1.24 0.70
C ARG A 70 5.55 1.25 2.09
N CYS A 71 6.08 0.49 3.04
CA CYS A 71 5.62 0.52 4.42
C CYS A 71 5.82 1.90 5.07
N LYS A 72 6.96 2.56 4.84
CA LYS A 72 7.21 3.92 5.32
C LYS A 72 6.33 4.96 4.63
N TYR A 73 6.10 4.83 3.33
CA TYR A 73 5.18 5.69 2.58
C TYR A 73 3.76 5.62 3.16
N PHE A 74 3.24 4.40 3.39
CA PHE A 74 1.90 4.22 3.93
C PHE A 74 1.78 4.75 5.37
N HIS A 75 2.75 4.45 6.24
CA HIS A 75 2.77 5.01 7.59
C HIS A 75 2.84 6.55 7.57
N GLY A 76 3.73 7.13 6.75
CA GLY A 76 3.85 8.58 6.60
C GLY A 76 2.56 9.23 6.07
N TYR A 77 1.89 8.59 5.12
CA TYR A 77 0.62 9.06 4.57
C TYR A 77 -0.51 9.08 5.62
N VAL A 78 -0.52 8.09 6.52
CA VAL A 78 -1.48 8.03 7.64
C VAL A 78 -1.11 8.99 8.79
N GLN A 79 0.18 9.21 9.06
CA GLN A 79 0.65 10.02 10.20
C GLN A 79 0.75 11.52 9.89
N SER A 80 1.22 11.89 8.69
CA SER A 80 1.53 13.28 8.34
C SER A 80 0.29 14.18 8.20
N VAL A 81 -0.91 13.61 8.18
CA VAL A 81 -2.15 14.38 7.95
C VAL A 81 -2.93 14.62 9.24
N LYS A 82 -2.29 14.45 10.41
CA LYS A 82 -2.81 14.98 11.69
C LYS A 82 -2.50 16.48 11.90
N GLY A 83 -1.90 17.13 10.90
CA GLY A 83 -1.55 18.54 10.93
C GLY A 83 -1.72 19.21 9.56
N ARG A 84 -2.96 19.56 9.23
CA ARG A 84 -3.31 20.71 8.40
C ARG A 84 -4.71 21.16 8.72
#